data_AF-A0AAB0A9B9-F1
#
_entry.id   AF-A0AAB0A9B9-F1
#
_cell.length_a   1.000
_cell.length_b   1.000
_cell.length_c   1.000
_cell.angle_alpha   90.00
_cell.angle_beta   90.00
_cell.angle_gamma   90.00
#
_symmetry.space_group_name_H-M   'P 1'
#
loop_
_entity.id
_entity.type
_entity.pdbx_description
1 polymer ?
#
loop_
_entity_poly.entity_id
_entity_poly.type
_entity_poly.pdbx_seq_one_letter_code
_entity_poly.pdbx_strand_id
1 'polypeptide(L)'
;MSLFPQPRWLRRWIRRRMNPLPVDRAALWKGRISLLYSILAWNALGWVGYMIFTGRNDWAKYYGYKTEEEDKMPQAVRFAKQLNLPNAHVMKYSGFKKTDEYDLKDNEVVRKGDQSKEVPTEVSE
;
A
#
# COMPACT_ATOMS: atom_id res chain seq x y z
N MET A 1 -13.06 -4.90 28.44
CA MET A 1 -11.97 -3.98 28.04
C MET A 1 -12.11 -3.69 26.55
N SER A 2 -12.10 -2.42 26.12
CA SER A 2 -12.21 -2.08 24.68
C SER A 2 -10.84 -2.12 24.00
N LEU A 3 -10.75 -2.84 22.87
CA LEU A 3 -9.53 -3.07 22.08
C LEU A 3 -8.94 -1.82 21.39
N PHE A 4 -9.68 -0.72 21.33
CA PHE A 4 -9.24 0.51 20.66
C PHE A 4 -9.29 1.70 21.61
N PRO A 5 -8.20 2.48 21.74
CA PRO A 5 -8.21 3.73 22.51
C PRO A 5 -9.17 4.72 21.83
N GLN A 6 -10.34 4.94 22.45
CA GLN A 6 -11.30 5.90 21.92
C GLN A 6 -10.76 7.32 22.09
N PRO A 7 -10.59 8.09 21.00
CA PRO A 7 -10.11 9.46 21.12
C PRO A 7 -11.06 10.29 21.99
N ARG A 8 -10.53 10.83 23.10
CA ARG A 8 -11.31 11.59 24.09
C ARG A 8 -11.97 12.84 23.50
N TRP A 9 -11.37 13.43 22.47
CA TRP A 9 -11.91 14.60 21.76
C TRP A 9 -13.19 14.25 21.01
N LEU A 10 -13.24 13.10 20.35
CA LEU A 10 -14.39 12.65 19.58
C LEU A 10 -15.58 12.37 20.50
N ARG A 11 -15.35 11.70 21.62
CA ARG A 11 -16.38 11.47 22.63
C ARG A 11 -16.95 12.77 23.21
N ARG A 12 -16.09 13.78 23.47
CA ARG A 12 -16.54 15.10 23.93
C ARG A 12 -17.34 15.83 22.86
N TRP A 13 -16.91 15.77 21.60
CA TRP A 13 -17.60 16.41 20.49
C TRP A 13 -18.99 15.81 20.26
N ILE A 14 -19.10 14.48 20.22
CA ILE A 14 -20.38 13.77 20.09
C ILE A 14 -21.32 14.15 21.24
N ARG A 15 -20.83 14.16 22.49
CA ARG A 15 -21.66 14.53 23.65
C ARG A 15 -22.11 15.99 23.67
N ARG A 16 -21.37 16.91 23.06
CA ARG A 16 -21.77 18.32 22.97
C ARG A 16 -22.85 18.55 21.92
N ARG A 17 -22.87 17.75 20.85
CA ARG A 17 -23.75 17.97 19.69
C ARG A 17 -24.97 17.05 19.67
N MET A 18 -24.93 15.94 20.40
CA MET A 18 -25.97 14.92 20.39
C MET A 18 -26.69 14.90 21.75
N ASN A 19 -28.03 14.96 21.72
CA ASN A 19 -28.84 14.84 22.93
C ASN A 19 -28.63 13.47 23.59
N PRO A 20 -28.70 13.39 24.93
CA PRO A 20 -28.58 12.13 25.64
C PRO A 20 -29.64 11.14 25.15
N LEU A 21 -29.20 9.97 24.65
CA LEU A 21 -30.14 8.94 24.23
C LEU A 21 -30.70 8.23 25.46
N PRO A 22 -32.03 8.13 25.61
CA PRO A 22 -32.64 7.28 26.61
C PRO A 22 -32.26 5.81 26.36
N VAL A 23 -32.09 5.06 27.45
CA VAL A 23 -31.58 3.67 27.45
C VAL A 23 -32.42 2.78 26.53
N ASP A 24 -33.75 2.95 26.56
CA ASP A 24 -34.70 2.16 25.76
C ASP A 24 -34.51 2.36 24.26
N ARG A 25 -34.12 3.57 23.83
CA ARG A 25 -33.85 3.89 22.43
C ARG A 25 -32.42 3.55 22.00
N ALA A 26 -31.48 3.48 22.95
CA ALA A 26 -30.08 3.22 22.66
C ALA A 26 -29.86 1.82 22.07
N ALA A 27 -30.58 0.81 22.58
CA ALA A 27 -30.50 -0.56 22.06
C ALA A 27 -30.94 -0.65 20.60
N LEU A 28 -32.07 -0.01 20.25
CA LEU A 28 -32.58 0.04 18.88
C LEU A 28 -31.62 0.77 17.93
N TRP A 29 -31.09 1.92 18.36
CA TRP A 29 -30.14 2.71 17.55
C TRP A 29 -28.81 1.98 17.33
N LYS A 30 -28.33 1.23 18.33
CA LYS A 30 -27.14 0.39 18.17
C LYS A 30 -27.33 -0.65 17.06
N GLY A 31 -28.48 -1.33 17.03
CA GLY A 31 -28.82 -2.29 15.98
C GLY A 31 -28.91 -1.64 14.60
N ARG A 32 -29.57 -0.49 14.49
CA ARG A 32 -29.70 0.26 13.22
C ARG A 32 -28.36 0.72 12.66
N ILE A 33 -27.48 1.28 13.50
CA ILE A 33 -26.14 1.71 13.08
C ILE A 33 -25.30 0.51 12.65
N SER A 34 -25.42 -0.63 13.34
CA SER A 34 -24.72 -1.85 12.95
C SER A 34 -25.19 -2.35 11.58
N LEU A 35 -26.50 -2.35 11.30
CA LEU A 35 -27.03 -2.76 10.01
C LEU A 35 -26.57 -1.82 8.89
N LEU A 36 -26.65 -0.51 9.13
CA LEU A 36 -26.17 0.52 8.21
C LEU A 36 -24.68 0.34 7.91
N TYR A 37 -23.88 0.09 8.94
CA TYR A 37 -22.45 -0.20 8.79
C TYR A 37 -22.21 -1.44 7.92
N SER A 38 -22.93 -2.54 8.16
CA SER A 38 -22.78 -3.76 7.36
C SER A 38 -23.13 -3.53 5.88
N ILE A 39 -24.21 -2.80 5.60
CA ILE A 39 -24.61 -2.48 4.22
C ILE A 39 -23.56 -1.61 3.55
N LEU A 40 -23.08 -0.56 4.23
CA LEU A 40 -22.04 0.31 3.69
C LEU A 40 -20.73 -0.44 3.45
N ALA A 41 -20.33 -1.29 4.38
CA ALA A 41 -19.13 -2.12 4.24
C ALA A 41 -19.26 -3.10 3.06
N TRP A 42 -20.44 -3.71 2.88
CA TRP A 42 -20.71 -4.59 1.75
C TRP A 42 -20.62 -3.86 0.41
N ASN A 43 -21.20 -2.66 0.33
CA ASN A 43 -21.10 -1.82 -0.86
C ASN A 43 -19.65 -1.38 -1.13
N ALA A 44 -18.91 -0.98 -0.09
CA ALA A 44 -17.50 -0.63 -0.22
C ALA A 44 -16.64 -1.81 -0.71
N LEU A 45 -16.94 -3.02 -0.24
CA LEU A 45 -16.27 -4.23 -0.71
C LEU A 45 -16.54 -4.49 -2.19
N GLY A 46 -17.81 -4.41 -2.62
CA GLY A 46 -18.18 -4.54 -4.03
C GLY A 46 -17.52 -3.46 -4.90
N TRP A 47 -17.47 -2.22 -4.42
CA TRP A 47 -16.80 -1.10 -5.09
C TRP A 47 -15.30 -1.37 -5.27
N VAL A 48 -14.60 -1.84 -4.23
CA VAL A 48 -13.19 -2.22 -4.31
C VAL A 48 -12.98 -3.38 -5.30
N GLY A 49 -13.83 -4.41 -5.26
CA GLY A 49 -13.78 -5.52 -6.22
C GLY A 49 -13.97 -5.06 -7.67
N TYR A 50 -14.91 -4.15 -7.91
CA TYR A 50 -15.12 -3.54 -9.23
C TYR A 50 -13.90 -2.75 -9.72
N MET A 51 -13.21 -2.02 -8.85
CA MET A 51 -11.98 -1.32 -9.21
C MET A 51 -10.82 -2.25 -9.53
N ILE A 52 -10.73 -3.38 -8.83
CA ILE A 52 -9.75 -4.43 -9.17
C ILE A 52 -10.06 -4.99 -10.57
N PHE A 53 -11.32 -5.32 -10.84
CA PHE A 53 -11.74 -5.86 -12.14
C PHE A 53 -11.49 -4.89 -13.30
N THR A 54 -11.73 -3.59 -13.10
CA THR A 54 -11.49 -2.56 -14.12
C THR A 54 -10.00 -2.20 -14.29
N GLY A 55 -9.07 -2.91 -13.63
CA GLY A 55 -7.65 -2.66 -13.73
C GLY A 55 -7.18 -1.37 -13.04
N ARG A 56 -8.06 -0.71 -12.29
CA ARG A 56 -7.80 0.53 -11.53
C ARG A 56 -7.26 0.24 -10.12
N ASN A 57 -6.57 -0.88 -9.94
CA ASN A 57 -6.05 -1.29 -8.64
C ASN A 57 -4.95 -0.33 -8.13
N ASP A 58 -4.19 0.31 -9.03
CA ASP A 58 -3.23 1.37 -8.67
C ASP A 58 -3.90 2.75 -8.76
N TRP A 59 -4.56 3.16 -7.66
CA TRP A 59 -5.26 4.44 -7.58
C TRP A 59 -4.28 5.62 -7.68
N ALA A 60 -3.05 5.46 -7.20
CA ALA A 60 -2.04 6.50 -7.27
C ALA A 60 -1.67 6.83 -8.72
N LYS A 61 -1.57 5.80 -9.57
CA LYS A 61 -1.39 5.97 -11.01
C LYS A 61 -2.63 6.59 -11.67
N TYR A 62 -3.83 6.09 -11.34
CA TYR A 62 -5.07 6.57 -11.96
C TYR A 62 -5.35 8.06 -11.70
N TYR A 63 -5.09 8.54 -10.47
CA TYR A 63 -5.31 9.93 -10.10
C TYR A 63 -4.11 10.84 -10.37
N GLY A 64 -3.07 10.35 -11.06
CA GLY A 64 -1.92 11.17 -11.47
C GLY A 64 -0.92 11.50 -10.36
N TYR A 65 -0.99 10.82 -9.21
CA TYR A 65 -0.04 10.99 -8.09
C TYR A 65 1.28 10.24 -8.31
N LYS A 66 1.42 9.51 -9.41
CA LYS A 66 2.60 8.71 -9.76
C LYS A 66 3.08 9.15 -11.14
N THR A 67 4.34 9.59 -11.25
CA THR A 67 4.96 9.90 -12.54
C THR A 67 5.21 8.61 -13.33
N GLU A 68 5.25 8.69 -14.67
CA GLU A 68 5.50 7.51 -15.52
C GLU A 68 6.86 6.85 -15.23
N GLU A 69 7.83 7.65 -14.77
CA GLU A 69 9.16 7.17 -14.35
C GLU A 69 9.08 6.36 -13.05
N GLU A 70 8.26 6.77 -12.08
CA GLU A 70 8.03 6.03 -10.84
C GLU A 70 7.23 4.75 -11.02
N ASP A 71 6.42 4.67 -12.07
CA ASP A 71 5.66 3.47 -12.39
C ASP A 71 6.54 2.36 -12.99
N LYS A 72 7.58 2.75 -13.73
CA LYS A 72 8.56 1.82 -14.31
C LYS A 72 9.59 1.31 -13.29
N MET A 73 9.77 2.02 -12.18
CA MET A 73 10.73 1.63 -11.14
C MET A 73 10.17 0.53 -10.22
N PRO A 74 10.97 -0.53 -9.93
CA PRO A 74 10.59 -1.51 -8.93
C PRO A 74 10.37 -0.85 -7.56
N GLN A 75 9.36 -1.30 -6.82
CA GLN A 75 9.02 -0.73 -5.52
C GLN A 75 10.20 -0.71 -4.53
N ALA A 76 11.04 -1.76 -4.55
CA ALA A 76 12.23 -1.84 -3.72
C ALA A 76 13.28 -0.76 -4.07
N VAL A 77 13.42 -0.42 -5.35
CA VAL A 77 14.31 0.66 -5.79
C VAL A 77 13.77 2.02 -5.34
N ARG A 78 12.45 2.22 -5.38
CA ARG A 78 11.80 3.44 -4.86
C ARG A 78 12.07 3.62 -3.36
N PHE A 79 11.94 2.54 -2.58
CA PHE A 79 12.24 2.58 -1.15
C PHE A 79 13.72 2.82 -0.86
N ALA A 80 14.63 2.20 -1.62
CA ALA A 80 16.07 2.43 -1.46
C ALA A 80 16.45 3.90 -1.74
N LYS A 81 15.89 4.51 -2.79
CA LYS A 81 16.05 5.94 -3.10
C LYS A 81 15.50 6.83 -1.98
N GLN A 82 14.32 6.53 -1.45
CA GLN A 82 13.70 7.32 -0.38
C GLN A 82 14.49 7.25 0.93
N LEU A 83 15.17 6.13 1.19
CA LEU A 83 15.97 5.90 2.40
C LEU A 83 17.45 6.28 2.24
N ASN A 84 17.87 6.82 1.08
CA ASN A 84 19.27 7.12 0.75
C ASN A 84 20.21 5.96 1.06
N LEU A 85 19.82 4.73 0.70
CA LEU A 85 20.64 3.54 0.85
C LEU A 85 21.43 3.31 -0.46
N PRO A 86 22.73 3.68 -0.53
CA PRO A 86 23.51 3.56 -1.76
C PRO A 86 23.80 2.11 -2.15
N ASN A 87 23.83 1.20 -1.16
CA ASN A 87 24.05 -0.23 -1.37
C ASN A 87 22.94 -1.03 -0.70
N ALA A 88 22.07 -1.66 -1.48
CA ALA A 88 20.98 -2.46 -0.95
C ALA A 88 20.83 -3.77 -1.73
N HIS A 89 20.89 -4.89 -1.01
CA HIS A 89 20.61 -6.20 -1.57
C HIS A 89 19.09 -6.41 -1.59
N VAL A 90 18.50 -6.52 -2.78
CA VAL A 90 17.05 -6.68 -2.93
C VAL A 90 16.72 -8.12 -3.30
N MET A 91 16.06 -8.80 -2.37
CA MET A 91 15.43 -10.11 -2.61
C MET A 91 13.93 -9.93 -2.83
N LYS A 92 13.45 -10.25 -4.03
CA LYS A 92 12.02 -10.23 -4.35
C LYS A 92 11.45 -11.63 -4.17
N TYR A 93 10.44 -11.75 -3.32
CA TYR A 93 9.64 -12.96 -3.15
C TYR A 93 8.26 -12.75 -3.80
N SER A 94 7.81 -13.72 -4.59
CA SER A 94 6.43 -13.77 -5.10
C SER A 94 5.79 -15.07 -4.64
N GLY A 95 4.79 -14.98 -3.77
CA GLY A 95 4.22 -16.15 -3.09
C GLY A 95 5.28 -16.87 -2.24
N PHE A 96 5.54 -18.15 -2.54
CA PHE A 96 6.54 -18.98 -1.87
C PHE A 96 7.85 -19.14 -2.66
N LYS A 97 8.03 -18.43 -3.79
CA LYS A 97 9.21 -18.56 -4.65
C LYS A 97 10.03 -17.26 -4.67
N LYS A 98 11.35 -17.38 -4.48
CA LYS A 98 12.30 -16.28 -4.71
C LYS A 98 12.31 -15.99 -6.22
N THR A 99 11.87 -14.80 -6.60
CA THR A 99 11.58 -14.46 -8.00
C THR A 99 12.70 -13.64 -8.64
N ASP A 100 13.35 -12.76 -7.88
CA ASP A 100 14.51 -12.00 -8.38
C ASP A 100 15.47 -11.66 -7.24
N GLU A 101 16.75 -11.58 -7.59
CA GLU A 101 17.85 -11.13 -6.72
C GLU A 101 18.71 -10.15 -7.51
N TYR A 102 18.76 -8.89 -7.07
CA TYR A 102 19.59 -7.87 -7.67
C TYR A 102 20.21 -6.99 -6.58
N ASP A 103 21.46 -6.59 -6.82
CA ASP A 103 22.19 -5.69 -5.95
C ASP A 103 21.98 -4.27 -6.47
N LEU A 104 21.53 -3.35 -5.62
CA LEU A 104 21.62 -1.93 -5.92
C LEU A 104 23.01 -1.46 -5.53
N LYS A 105 23.76 -0.93 -6.49
CA LYS A 105 24.95 -0.11 -6.25
C LYS A 105 24.68 1.28 -6.82
N ASP A 106 24.86 2.31 -6.01
CA ASP A 106 24.69 3.72 -6.38
C ASP A 106 23.35 4.04 -7.06
N ASN A 107 22.25 3.49 -6.54
CA ASN A 107 20.87 3.63 -7.06
C ASN A 107 20.63 3.02 -8.45
N GLU A 108 21.58 2.26 -9.00
CA GLU A 108 21.44 1.51 -10.24
C GLU A 108 21.29 0.01 -9.96
N VAL A 109 20.43 -0.65 -10.74
CA VAL A 109 20.09 -2.07 -10.56
C VAL A 109 21.13 -2.92 -11.26
N VAL A 110 22.01 -3.57 -10.49
CA VAL A 110 22.98 -4.52 -11.02
C VAL A 110 22.40 -5.93 -10.90
N ARG A 111 22.08 -6.54 -12.04
CA ARG A 111 21.63 -7.94 -12.10
C ARG A 111 22.85 -8.86 -12.21
N LYS A 112 22.89 -9.94 -11.42
CA LYS A 112 23.96 -10.97 -11.45
C LYS A 112 24.11 -11.70 -12.80
N GLY A 113 23.26 -11.42 -13.79
CA GLY A 113 23.28 -12.04 -15.12
C GLY A 113 24.08 -11.30 -16.20
N ASP A 114 24.53 -10.06 -15.95
CA ASP A 114 25.25 -9.25 -16.97
C ASP A 114 26.79 -9.39 -16.89
N GLN A 115 27.34 -10.14 -15.93
CA GLN A 115 28.80 -10.30 -15.80
C GLN A 115 29.42 -11.43 -16.66
N SER A 116 28.66 -12.05 -17.56
CA SER A 116 29.14 -13.19 -18.38
C SER A 116 29.19 -12.92 -19.89
N LYS A 117 29.04 -11.66 -20.34
CA LYS A 117 29.05 -11.31 -21.78
C LYS A 117 30.11 -10.29 -22.23
N GLU A 118 31.12 -10.02 -21.44
CA GLU A 118 32.29 -9.26 -21.91
C GLU A 118 33.56 -10.12 -21.84
N VAL A 119 33.86 -10.78 -22.96
CA VAL A 119 35.14 -11.40 -23.32
C VAL A 119 35.32 -11.13 -24.82
N PRO A 120 36.53 -11.01 -25.39
CA PRO A 120 37.68 -10.15 -25.10
C PRO A 120 37.94 -9.21 -26.31
N THR A 121 38.81 -8.21 -26.19
CA THR A 121 39.44 -7.64 -27.41
C THR A 121 40.86 -7.21 -27.09
N GLU A 122 41.81 -8.08 -27.43
CA GLU A 122 43.12 -7.66 -27.92
C GLU A 122 42.91 -6.76 -29.14
N VAL A 123 43.58 -5.61 -29.23
CA VAL A 123 44.40 -5.16 -30.39
C VAL A 123 45.31 -4.01 -29.94
N SER A 124 46.62 -4.28 -29.97
CA SER A 124 47.75 -3.48 -30.49
C SER A 124 47.63 -1.96 -30.65
N GLU A 125 48.52 -1.21 -29.99
CA GLU A 125 49.62 -0.42 -30.61
C GLU A 125 50.70 -0.09 -29.57
#